data_AF-A0A6A2WZ92-F1
#
_entry.id   AF-A0A6A2WZ92-F1
#
_cell.length_a   1.000
_cell.length_b   1.000
_cell.length_c   1.000
_cell.angle_alpha   90.00
_cell.angle_beta   90.00
_cell.angle_gamma   90.00
#
_symmetry.space_group_name_H-M   'P 1'
#
loop_
_entity.id
_entity.type
_entity.pdbx_description
1 polymer ?
#
loop_
_entity_poly.entity_id
_entity_poly.type
_entity_poly.pdbx_seq_one_letter_code
_entity_poly.pdbx_strand_id
1 'polypeptide(L)'
;MELITGRRALDESQPEESVHLVTWFKRMHINKDSFRKAIDPTIDLNEETLASISTVAELTGHCCAREPYQRPDMGHAVNVLSSLVELWKPTDQCSEDIYGIDLEMSLPQALKKWQAYEGRSNLESSSSSLLPSLDNTQTSIPTRPYGFAESFTSADGR
;
A
#
# COMPACT_ATOMS: atom_id res chain seq x y z
N MET A 1 -0.86 17.66 3.36
CA MET A 1 -1.16 18.31 4.66
C MET A 1 -1.35 17.27 5.75
N GLU A 2 -2.22 16.27 5.55
CA GLU A 2 -2.42 15.17 6.52
C GLU A 2 -1.10 14.48 6.85
N LEU A 3 -0.34 14.06 5.82
CA LEU A 3 0.99 13.44 5.99
C LEU A 3 2.03 14.32 6.72
N ILE A 4 1.94 15.65 6.59
CA ILE A 4 2.91 16.56 7.22
C ILE A 4 2.58 16.72 8.72
N THR A 5 1.31 16.64 9.08
CA THR A 5 0.80 17.10 10.39
C THR A 5 0.22 15.98 11.26
N GLY A 6 0.02 14.78 10.70
CA GLY A 6 -0.65 13.67 11.37
C GLY A 6 -2.15 13.90 11.64
N ARG A 7 -2.72 15.01 11.17
CA ARG A 7 -4.12 15.39 11.39
C ARG A 7 -5.01 14.95 10.24
N ARG A 8 -6.28 14.68 10.55
CA ARG A 8 -7.33 14.41 9.56
C ARG A 8 -7.75 15.69 8.84
N ALA A 9 -8.17 15.58 7.58
CA ALA A 9 -8.66 16.71 6.78
C ALA A 9 -9.82 17.48 7.46
N LEU A 10 -10.70 16.75 8.14
CA LEU A 10 -11.77 17.25 9.00
C LEU A 10 -11.60 16.62 10.38
N ASP A 11 -11.42 17.45 11.40
CA ASP A 11 -11.21 17.00 12.77
C ASP A 11 -12.09 17.77 13.76
N GLU A 12 -13.26 17.21 14.06
CA GLU A 12 -14.25 17.81 14.97
C GLU A 12 -13.80 17.86 16.44
N SER A 13 -12.73 17.16 16.79
CA SER A 13 -12.14 17.22 18.14
C SER A 13 -11.41 18.54 18.42
N GLN A 14 -11.18 19.33 17.38
CA GLN A 14 -10.38 20.55 17.41
C GLN A 14 -11.29 21.78 17.55
N PRO A 15 -10.75 22.92 18.03
CA PRO A 15 -11.48 24.19 18.04
C PRO A 15 -12.09 24.52 16.67
N GLU A 16 -13.22 25.23 16.65
CA GLU A 16 -13.96 25.61 15.42
C GLU A 16 -13.04 26.18 14.32
N GLU A 17 -12.09 27.01 14.72
CA GLU A 17 -11.14 27.61 13.79
C GLU A 17 -10.20 26.58 13.14
N SER A 18 -9.91 25.45 13.78
CA SER A 18 -8.94 24.45 13.31
C SER A 18 -9.55 23.12 12.88
N VAL A 19 -10.89 22.98 12.84
CA VAL A 19 -11.57 21.77 12.34
C VAL A 19 -11.16 21.43 10.91
N HIS A 20 -11.09 22.43 10.03
CA HIS A 20 -10.67 22.27 8.64
C HIS A 20 -9.15 22.37 8.50
N LEU A 21 -8.51 21.25 8.15
CA LEU A 21 -7.05 21.17 8.06
C LEU A 21 -6.47 22.19 7.07
N VAL A 22 -7.09 22.36 5.90
CA VAL A 22 -6.58 23.26 4.84
C VAL A 22 -6.55 24.71 5.31
N THR A 23 -7.63 25.18 5.94
CA THR A 23 -7.75 26.56 6.43
C THR A 23 -6.79 26.82 7.60
N TRP A 24 -6.64 25.84 8.48
CA TRP A 24 -5.69 25.91 9.59
C TRP A 24 -4.24 25.89 9.11
N PHE A 25 -3.87 24.94 8.24
CA PHE A 25 -2.50 24.76 7.76
C PHE A 25 -2.00 25.99 7.00
N LYS A 26 -2.84 26.63 6.19
CA LYS A 26 -2.50 27.89 5.51
C LYS A 26 -2.08 29.00 6.48
N ARG A 27 -2.68 29.08 7.68
CA ARG A 27 -2.29 30.05 8.71
C ARG A 27 -0.97 29.66 9.38
N MET A 28 -0.81 28.38 9.70
CA MET A 28 0.42 27.86 10.33
C MET A 28 1.64 27.96 9.42
N HIS A 29 1.48 27.76 8.12
CA HIS A 29 2.57 27.78 7.15
C HIS A 29 3.22 29.17 6.98
N ILE A 30 2.51 30.27 7.31
CA ILE A 30 3.02 31.64 7.17
C ILE A 30 4.18 31.93 8.15
N ASN A 31 4.11 31.38 9.36
CA ASN A 31 5.11 31.61 10.40
C ASN A 31 5.93 30.33 10.62
N LYS A 32 7.25 30.41 10.37
CA LYS A 32 8.20 29.29 10.49
C LYS A 32 8.19 28.61 11.85
N ASP A 33 8.10 29.35 12.95
CA ASP A 33 8.07 28.79 14.30
C ASP A 33 6.77 28.02 14.56
N SER A 34 5.67 28.56 14.05
CA SER A 34 4.36 27.91 14.16
C SER A 34 4.27 26.68 13.24
N PHE A 35 4.84 26.76 12.05
CA PHE A 35 4.90 25.66 11.09
C PHE A 35 5.67 24.48 11.66
N ARG A 36 6.84 24.72 12.27
CA ARG A 36 7.64 23.65 12.90
C ARG A 36 6.87 22.92 14.00
N LYS A 37 6.01 23.61 14.74
CA LYS A 37 5.13 23.02 15.78
C LYS A 37 3.93 22.27 15.19
N ALA A 38 3.57 22.54 13.93
CA ALA A 38 2.47 21.89 13.23
C ALA A 38 2.88 20.57 12.56
N ILE A 39 4.19 20.29 12.46
CA ILE A 39 4.70 19.04 11.89
C ILE A 39 4.40 17.88 12.85
N ASP A 40 4.05 16.74 12.28
CA ASP A 40 3.80 15.51 13.01
C ASP A 40 5.00 15.16 13.93
N PRO A 41 4.79 15.01 15.24
CA PRO A 41 5.86 14.72 16.19
C PRO A 41 6.51 13.34 16.00
N THR A 42 5.90 12.43 15.21
CA THR A 42 6.46 11.13 14.87
C THR A 42 7.55 11.21 13.78
N ILE A 43 7.66 12.35 13.09
CA ILE A 43 8.69 12.59 12.09
C ILE A 43 9.97 13.07 12.80
N ASP A 44 11.09 12.39 12.55
CA ASP A 44 12.40 12.83 13.04
C ASP A 44 12.83 14.12 12.33
N LEU A 45 12.92 15.21 13.08
CA LEU A 45 13.16 16.55 12.55
C LEU A 45 14.63 16.96 12.68
N ASN A 46 15.37 16.78 11.59
CA ASN A 46 16.67 17.40 11.36
C ASN A 46 16.56 18.55 10.32
N GLU A 47 17.67 19.23 10.03
CA GLU A 47 17.69 20.39 9.11
C GLU A 47 17.33 20.01 7.67
N GLU A 48 17.80 18.85 7.20
CA GLU A 48 17.53 18.32 5.86
C GLU A 48 16.04 17.95 5.70
N THR A 49 15.50 17.16 6.64
CA THR A 49 14.09 16.75 6.65
C THR A 49 13.18 17.97 6.75
N LEU A 50 13.54 18.99 7.55
CA LEU A 50 12.78 20.23 7.63
C LEU A 50 12.76 20.99 6.29
N ALA A 51 13.87 21.02 5.56
CA ALA A 51 13.94 21.62 4.23
C ALA A 51 13.05 20.87 3.22
N SER A 52 13.11 19.54 3.22
CA SER A 52 12.24 18.69 2.39
C SER A 52 10.76 18.90 2.72
N ILE A 53 10.38 18.89 4.01
CA ILE A 53 9.00 19.14 4.45
C ILE A 53 8.53 20.54 4.04
N SER A 54 9.40 21.56 4.13
CA SER A 54 9.06 22.92 3.70
C SER A 54 8.74 22.97 2.20
N THR A 55 9.54 22.30 1.38
CA THR A 55 9.28 22.16 -0.07
C THR A 55 7.94 21.47 -0.34
N VAL A 56 7.65 20.37 0.37
CA VAL A 56 6.36 19.65 0.24
C VAL A 56 5.19 20.53 0.71
N ALA A 57 5.37 21.33 1.76
CA ALA A 57 4.35 22.22 2.28
C ALA A 57 4.01 23.37 1.31
N GLU A 58 5.01 23.95 0.66
CA GLU A 58 4.84 24.93 -0.42
C GLU A 58 4.07 24.33 -1.59
N LEU A 59 4.49 23.16 -2.09
CA LEU A 59 3.79 22.45 -3.17
C LEU A 59 2.32 22.17 -2.79
N THR A 60 2.09 21.70 -1.56
CA THR A 60 0.75 21.43 -1.05
C THR A 60 -0.11 22.70 -1.01
N GLY A 61 0.48 23.85 -0.66
CA GLY A 61 -0.18 25.14 -0.71
C GLY A 61 -0.69 25.50 -2.11
N HIS A 62 0.13 25.28 -3.14
CA HIS A 62 -0.23 25.49 -4.54
C HIS A 62 -1.29 24.51 -5.04
N CYS A 63 -1.17 23.22 -4.70
CA CYS A 63 -2.17 22.20 -5.04
C CYS A 63 -3.56 22.52 -4.44
N CYS A 64 -3.59 23.15 -3.26
CA CYS A 64 -4.81 23.57 -2.58
C CYS A 64 -5.20 25.04 -2.84
N ALA A 65 -4.74 25.64 -3.94
CA ALA A 65 -5.17 26.97 -4.36
C ALA A 65 -6.68 27.00 -4.63
N ARG A 66 -7.33 28.13 -4.32
CA ARG A 66 -8.78 28.28 -4.51
C ARG A 66 -9.13 28.21 -5.99
N GLU A 67 -8.37 28.94 -6.80
CA GLU A 67 -8.54 29.01 -8.24
C GLU A 67 -7.84 27.83 -8.95
N PRO A 68 -8.54 27.10 -9.84
CA PRO A 68 -7.96 25.94 -10.53
C PRO A 68 -6.70 26.24 -11.34
N TYR A 69 -6.61 27.41 -11.97
CA TYR A 69 -5.48 27.79 -12.81
C TYR A 69 -4.19 28.09 -12.03
N GLN A 70 -4.27 28.23 -10.71
CA GLN A 70 -3.11 28.39 -9.83
C GLN A 70 -2.56 27.05 -9.34
N ARG A 71 -3.29 25.96 -9.57
CA ARG A 71 -2.87 24.62 -9.16
C ARG A 71 -1.90 24.08 -10.21
N PRO A 72 -0.76 23.51 -9.79
CA PRO A 72 0.16 22.89 -10.72
C PRO A 72 -0.48 21.65 -11.36
N ASP A 73 -0.04 21.33 -12.57
CA ASP A 73 -0.33 20.03 -13.16
C ASP A 73 0.24 18.89 -12.28
N MET A 74 -0.43 17.74 -12.27
CA MET A 74 0.03 16.61 -11.46
C MET A 74 1.42 16.10 -11.86
N GLY A 75 1.81 16.24 -13.13
CA GLY A 75 3.18 15.96 -13.55
C GLY A 75 4.21 16.86 -12.89
N HIS A 76 3.90 18.15 -12.69
CA HIS A 76 4.77 19.05 -11.94
C HIS A 76 4.86 18.66 -10.46
N ALA A 77 3.74 18.29 -9.84
CA ALA A 77 3.73 17.80 -8.46
C ALA A 77 4.60 16.54 -8.29
N VAL A 78 4.49 15.57 -9.21
CA VAL A 78 5.31 14.35 -9.20
C VAL A 78 6.79 14.69 -9.38
N ASN A 79 7.14 15.62 -10.28
CA ASN A 79 8.53 16.02 -10.50
C ASN A 79 9.17 16.64 -9.23
N VAL A 80 8.43 17.50 -8.54
CA VAL A 80 8.89 18.10 -7.27
C VAL A 80 9.02 17.04 -6.17
N LEU A 81 8.07 16.11 -6.04
CA LEU A 81 8.14 15.07 -5.02
C LEU A 81 9.25 14.04 -5.33
N SER A 82 9.47 13.71 -6.60
CA SER A 82 10.47 12.73 -7.04
C SER A 82 11.90 13.15 -6.72
N SER A 83 12.19 14.46 -6.66
CA SER A 83 13.52 14.94 -6.28
C SER A 83 13.80 14.86 -4.78
N LEU A 84 12.77 14.62 -3.96
CA LEU A 84 12.86 14.57 -2.50
C LEU A 84 12.86 13.15 -1.94
N VAL A 85 12.62 12.13 -2.76
CA VAL A 85 12.53 10.74 -2.35
C VAL A 85 13.61 9.91 -3.02
N GLU A 86 14.21 8.98 -2.28
CA GLU A 86 15.02 7.93 -2.89
C GLU A 86 14.11 6.99 -3.69
N LEU A 87 14.67 6.36 -4.73
CA LEU A 87 13.94 5.37 -5.52
C LEU A 87 13.48 4.24 -4.60
N TRP A 88 12.17 4.20 -4.34
CA TRP A 88 11.57 3.11 -3.59
C TRP A 88 11.86 1.80 -4.31
N LYS A 89 12.57 0.90 -3.63
CA LYS A 89 12.74 -0.48 -4.07
C LYS A 89 11.75 -1.32 -3.28
N PRO A 90 10.90 -2.13 -3.95
CA PRO A 90 10.17 -3.15 -3.24
C PRO A 90 11.16 -3.95 -2.41
N THR A 91 10.88 -4.16 -1.13
CA THR A 91 11.64 -5.13 -0.36
C THR A 91 11.54 -6.45 -1.11
N ASP A 92 12.67 -6.99 -1.58
CA ASP A 92 12.73 -8.35 -2.09
C ASP A 92 12.30 -9.26 -0.94
N GLN A 93 11.01 -9.58 -0.86
CA GLN A 93 10.53 -10.69 -0.08
C GLN A 93 10.97 -11.95 -0.81
N CYS A 94 12.26 -12.24 -0.77
CA CYS A 94 12.76 -13.57 -1.03
C CYS A 94 12.46 -14.40 0.22
N SER A 95 11.20 -14.79 0.40
CA SER A 95 10.91 -16.01 1.12
C SER A 95 11.00 -17.13 0.11
N GLU A 96 12.21 -17.65 -0.07
CA GLU A 96 12.31 -19.04 -0.51
C GLU A 96 11.52 -19.90 0.49
N ASP A 97 10.80 -20.88 -0.04
CA ASP A 97 10.28 -22.04 0.69
C ASP A 97 9.03 -21.90 1.55
N ILE A 98 7.91 -21.40 1.01
CA ILE A 98 6.61 -21.85 1.55
C ILE A 98 5.70 -22.53 0.51
N TYR A 99 5.36 -21.96 -0.66
CA TYR A 99 4.57 -22.70 -1.68
C TYR A 99 4.74 -22.16 -3.11
N GLY A 100 5.97 -22.03 -3.61
CA GLY A 100 6.26 -21.53 -4.96
C GLY A 100 6.76 -22.62 -5.90
N ILE A 101 6.25 -22.64 -7.13
CA ILE A 101 6.70 -23.53 -8.21
C ILE A 101 8.21 -23.32 -8.44
N ASP A 102 8.97 -24.40 -8.40
CA ASP A 102 10.40 -24.40 -8.76
C ASP A 102 10.55 -23.99 -10.24
N LEU A 103 10.98 -22.75 -10.46
CA LEU A 103 11.11 -22.15 -11.79
C LEU A 103 12.38 -22.62 -12.52
N GLU A 104 13.31 -23.32 -11.85
CA GLU A 104 14.49 -23.91 -12.49
C GLU A 104 14.19 -25.26 -13.17
N MET A 105 13.02 -25.85 -12.91
CA MET A 105 12.66 -27.14 -13.48
C MET A 105 12.13 -26.98 -14.91
N SER A 106 12.76 -27.66 -15.87
CA SER A 106 12.26 -27.67 -17.24
C SER A 106 10.89 -28.35 -17.34
N LEU A 107 10.05 -27.90 -18.28
CA LEU A 107 8.70 -28.42 -18.49
C LEU A 107 8.64 -29.98 -18.60
N PRO A 108 9.60 -30.66 -19.27
CA PRO A 108 9.65 -32.13 -19.28
C PRO A 108 9.90 -32.75 -17.90
N GLN A 109 10.70 -32.11 -17.05
CA GLN A 109 10.97 -32.58 -15.68
C GLN A 109 9.73 -32.40 -14.80
N ALA A 110 9.00 -31.29 -14.95
CA ALA A 110 7.73 -31.05 -14.28
C ALA A 110 6.69 -32.11 -14.62
N LEU A 111 6.54 -32.43 -15.91
CA LEU A 111 5.62 -33.48 -16.37
C LEU A 111 5.97 -34.85 -15.77
N LYS A 112 7.26 -35.22 -15.76
CA LYS A 112 7.72 -36.50 -15.23
C LYS A 112 7.48 -36.62 -13.72
N LYS A 113 7.68 -35.54 -12.98
CA LYS A 113 7.41 -35.47 -11.52
C LYS A 113 5.92 -35.63 -11.23
N TRP A 114 5.06 -35.01 -12.04
CA TRP A 114 3.60 -35.13 -11.91
C TRP A 114 3.10 -36.55 -12.19
N GLN A 115 3.55 -37.17 -13.28
CA GLN A 115 3.22 -38.56 -13.61
C GLN A 115 3.70 -39.57 -12.55
N ALA A 116 4.85 -39.29 -11.92
CA ALA A 116 5.37 -40.13 -10.83
C ALA A 116 4.55 -40.03 -9.54
N TYR A 117 3.84 -38.91 -9.32
CA TYR A 117 2.95 -38.72 -8.17
C TYR A 117 1.59 -39.41 -8.37
N GLU A 118 1.04 -39.44 -9.59
CA GLU A 118 -0.21 -40.16 -9.89
C GLU A 118 -0.07 -41.69 -9.67
N GLY A 119 1.11 -42.26 -9.93
CA GLY A 119 1.35 -43.71 -9.84
C GLY A 119 1.50 -44.29 -8.44
N ARG A 120 1.38 -43.50 -7.35
CA ARG A 120 1.75 -43.91 -5.99
C ARG A 120 0.61 -43.94 -4.97
N SER A 121 -0.63 -44.14 -5.43
CA SER A 121 -1.78 -44.39 -4.55
C SER A 121 -2.27 -45.83 -4.63
N ASN A 122 -1.56 -46.74 -3.97
CA ASN A 122 -2.18 -47.94 -3.40
C ASN A 122 -1.50 -48.29 -2.08
N LEU A 123 -2.20 -47.94 -1.00
CA LEU A 123 -2.12 -48.49 0.36
C LEU A 123 -0.77 -48.33 1.09
N GLU A 124 -0.61 -47.25 1.89
CA GLU A 124 -0.38 -47.35 3.34
C GLU A 124 -0.85 -46.06 4.03
N SER A 125 -1.62 -46.22 5.09
CA SER A 125 -2.20 -45.15 5.89
C SER A 125 -1.15 -44.51 6.78
N SER A 126 -1.00 -43.18 6.70
CA SER A 126 -1.28 -42.28 7.83
C SER A 126 -0.98 -40.82 7.45
N SER A 127 -2.01 -39.99 7.62
CA SER A 127 -1.96 -38.52 7.80
C SER A 127 -1.30 -37.66 6.72
N SER A 128 -2.08 -37.21 5.74
CA SER A 128 -2.58 -35.82 5.73
C SER A 128 -3.50 -35.56 4.53
N SER A 129 -4.42 -34.64 4.76
CA SER A 129 -5.54 -34.17 3.95
C SER A 129 -5.23 -33.89 2.47
N LEU A 130 -5.70 -34.76 1.57
CA LEU A 130 -6.04 -34.39 0.20
C LEU A 130 -7.22 -35.25 -0.27
N LEU A 131 -8.44 -34.75 -0.05
CA LEU A 131 -9.58 -35.16 -0.87
C LEU A 131 -9.69 -34.14 -2.01
N PRO A 132 -9.38 -34.48 -3.27
CA PRO A 132 -9.84 -33.67 -4.38
C PRO A 132 -11.34 -33.95 -4.52
N SER A 133 -12.16 -32.95 -4.18
CA SER A 133 -13.58 -32.91 -4.52
C SER A 133 -13.72 -33.25 -6.00
N LEU A 134 -14.35 -34.38 -6.31
CA LEU A 134 -14.38 -34.97 -7.66
C LEU A 134 -15.33 -34.24 -8.62
N ASP A 135 -15.97 -33.15 -8.22
CA ASP A 135 -16.96 -32.47 -9.05
C ASP A 135 -16.79 -30.95 -8.99
N ASN A 136 -15.87 -30.40 -9.80
CA ASN A 136 -16.16 -29.16 -10.53
C ASN A 136 -15.22 -29.03 -11.76
N THR A 137 -15.76 -28.48 -12.83
CA THR A 137 -15.07 -28.19 -14.10
C THR A 137 -14.37 -26.82 -14.11
N GLN A 138 -13.95 -26.27 -12.96
CA GLN A 138 -13.23 -25.00 -12.89
C GLN A 138 -11.71 -25.20 -12.76
N THR A 139 -11.08 -25.78 -13.78
CA THR A 139 -9.61 -25.91 -13.83
C THR A 139 -8.89 -24.60 -14.22
N SER A 140 -9.57 -23.47 -14.24
CA SER A 140 -9.02 -22.19 -14.71
C SER A 140 -8.81 -21.14 -13.61
N ILE A 141 -9.18 -21.43 -12.36
CA ILE A 141 -9.06 -20.46 -11.26
C ILE A 141 -8.03 -20.99 -10.25
N PRO A 142 -6.96 -20.23 -9.95
CA PRO A 142 -6.00 -20.60 -8.92
C PRO A 142 -6.69 -20.82 -7.57
N THR A 143 -6.19 -21.78 -6.79
CA THR A 143 -6.70 -22.08 -5.47
C THR A 143 -6.68 -20.84 -4.59
N ARG A 144 -7.81 -20.58 -3.94
CA ARG A 144 -8.03 -19.41 -3.10
C ARG A 144 -7.00 -19.30 -1.96
N PRO A 145 -6.44 -18.10 -1.68
CA PRO A 145 -5.56 -17.91 -0.52
C PRO A 145 -6.32 -18.13 0.80
N TYR A 146 -5.62 -18.65 1.79
CA TYR A 146 -6.16 -18.93 3.12
C TYR A 146 -6.69 -17.64 3.77
N GLY A 147 -7.94 -17.65 4.25
CA GLY A 147 -8.57 -16.49 4.91
C GLY A 147 -9.48 -15.63 4.03
N PHE A 148 -9.75 -16.02 2.78
CA PHE A 148 -10.65 -15.29 1.89
C PHE A 148 -12.09 -15.86 1.98
N ALA A 149 -13.10 -15.00 2.14
CA ALA A 149 -14.45 -15.36 2.60
C ALA A 149 -15.22 -16.34 1.69
N GLU A 150 -15.70 -17.47 2.20
CA GLU A 150 -16.35 -18.57 1.46
C GLU A 150 -17.44 -18.14 0.43
N SER A 151 -18.11 -17.01 0.62
CA SER A 151 -19.08 -16.49 -0.35
C SER A 151 -19.25 -14.97 -0.20
N PHE A 152 -19.39 -14.24 -1.31
CA PHE A 152 -19.90 -12.86 -1.31
C PHE A 152 -21.39 -12.90 -1.61
N THR A 153 -22.20 -12.37 -0.71
CA THR A 153 -23.62 -12.18 -0.97
C THR A 153 -23.86 -10.73 -1.39
N SER A 154 -24.98 -10.46 -2.07
CA SER A 154 -25.36 -9.09 -2.43
C SER A 154 -25.61 -8.17 -1.22
N ALA A 155 -25.58 -8.71 0.01
CA ALA A 155 -25.73 -7.96 1.25
C ALA A 155 -24.40 -7.39 1.79
N ASP A 156 -23.26 -7.88 1.32
CA ASP A 156 -21.92 -7.47 1.82
C ASP A 156 -21.41 -6.15 1.22
N GLY A 157 -22.18 -5.52 0.32
CA GLY A 157 -21.81 -4.29 -0.39
C GLY A 157 -22.47 -3.00 0.15
N ARG A 158 -22.73 -2.92 1.45
CA ARG A 158 -23.32 -1.73 2.09
C ARG A 158 -22.38 -1.04 3.05
#